data_AF-J9E4Q6-F1
#
_entry.id   AF-J9E4Q6-F1
#
_cell.length_a   1.000
_cell.length_b   1.000
_cell.length_c   1.000
_cell.angle_alpha   90.00
_cell.angle_beta   90.00
_cell.angle_gamma   90.00
#
_symmetry.space_group_name_H-M   'P 1'
#
loop_
_entity.id
_entity.type
_entity.pdbx_description
1 polymer ?
#
loop_
_entity_poly.entity_id
_entity_poly.type
_entity_poly.pdbx_seq_one_letter_code
_entity_poly.pdbx_strand_id
1 'polypeptide(L)'
;MNNLHVKSSSIDSLVDTLFRQGQVQTCAQKERFVFYQILDILLNKYFKELATNTYFVSYFISSISGERDPRCLILVFRLFCTFFKHFNSGDFQRNLLDLYTSDLFDIIACYYPIEFNNNSKERTEITRELLVSGCESCLLADEEFAPLVFELIIEKLLDSEYSTDTKLEICSFLAKACAFFPCHQLVDYIGQLCAGIRSVLFNFPKGTHDDYIPEPITAAVSSLMKVFEESNIKDKRQQIESICHEFIEKGEMFVLQTELGLTDRLLAFFEILLRSSDLSSSVVFENVFSWLLSLCKGDTASSSANKYEVVNSGLRLLCHWIDIAGDLKQVALLRKHHNSFIEMLDKYDREIAQLARYKLLEVCIKLHVNTNGLLEKCKVFCEKVLDYCLSVRIKN
;
A
#
# COMPACT_ATOMS: atom_id res chain seq x y z
N MET A 1 -6.83 8.57 -50.28
CA MET A 1 -7.38 7.20 -50.23
C MET A 1 -8.87 7.32 -50.07
N ASN A 2 -9.65 6.73 -50.98
CA ASN A 2 -11.11 6.82 -50.99
C ASN A 2 -11.68 6.24 -49.70
N ASN A 3 -12.41 7.06 -48.93
CA ASN A 3 -13.30 6.59 -47.88
C ASN A 3 -14.44 5.81 -48.54
N LEU A 4 -14.21 4.53 -48.78
CA LEU A 4 -15.28 3.56 -49.04
C LEU A 4 -16.16 3.55 -47.79
N HIS A 5 -17.28 4.27 -47.86
CA HIS A 5 -18.28 4.31 -46.80
C HIS A 5 -18.94 2.94 -46.75
N VAL A 6 -18.46 2.07 -45.86
CA VAL A 6 -19.14 0.81 -45.56
C VAL A 6 -20.51 1.19 -44.96
N LYS A 7 -21.58 0.53 -45.42
CA LYS A 7 -22.92 0.77 -44.88
C LYS A 7 -23.00 0.19 -43.47
N SER A 8 -23.65 0.90 -42.55
CA SER A 8 -23.87 0.43 -41.15
C SER A 8 -24.45 -0.99 -41.11
N SER A 9 -25.44 -1.27 -41.95
CA SER A 9 -26.08 -2.60 -42.03
C SER A 9 -25.12 -3.73 -42.43
N SER A 10 -24.02 -3.42 -43.11
CA SER A 10 -22.98 -4.40 -43.43
C SER A 10 -22.09 -4.71 -42.23
N ILE A 11 -21.85 -3.72 -41.35
CA ILE A 11 -21.11 -3.93 -40.10
C ILE A 11 -21.96 -4.75 -39.14
N ASP A 12 -23.24 -4.42 -38.96
CA ASP A 12 -24.15 -5.20 -38.11
C ASP A 12 -24.25 -6.66 -38.56
N SER A 13 -24.45 -6.88 -39.87
CA SER A 13 -24.48 -8.23 -40.43
C SER A 13 -23.16 -8.98 -40.23
N LEU A 14 -22.02 -8.30 -40.31
CA LEU A 14 -20.70 -8.92 -40.10
C LEU A 14 -20.54 -9.34 -38.63
N VAL A 15 -20.85 -8.44 -37.70
CA VAL A 15 -20.79 -8.69 -36.25
C VAL A 15 -21.69 -9.86 -35.87
N ASP A 16 -22.94 -9.84 -36.32
CA ASP A 16 -23.90 -10.92 -36.07
C ASP A 16 -23.41 -12.24 -36.67
N THR A 17 -22.84 -12.24 -37.87
CA THR A 17 -22.36 -13.47 -38.50
C THR A 17 -21.16 -14.06 -37.75
N LEU A 18 -20.24 -13.22 -37.30
CA LEU A 18 -19.01 -13.67 -36.66
C LEU A 18 -19.22 -14.09 -35.20
N PHE A 19 -20.06 -13.38 -34.44
CA PHE A 19 -20.09 -13.50 -32.98
C PHE A 19 -21.42 -14.01 -32.39
N ARG A 20 -22.50 -14.13 -33.18
CA ARG A 20 -23.80 -14.61 -32.66
C ARG A 20 -23.80 -16.08 -32.22
N GLN A 21 -23.13 -16.95 -32.98
CA GLN A 21 -23.18 -18.41 -32.79
C GLN A 21 -21.82 -19.02 -32.42
N GLY A 22 -20.74 -18.24 -32.48
CA GLY A 22 -19.39 -18.72 -32.25
C GLY A 22 -18.95 -18.49 -30.80
N GLN A 23 -18.66 -19.57 -30.08
CA GLN A 23 -17.75 -19.47 -28.94
C GLN A 23 -16.34 -19.40 -29.49
N VAL A 24 -15.75 -18.21 -29.53
CA VAL A 24 -14.37 -17.97 -30.00
C VAL A 24 -13.40 -18.98 -29.39
N GLN A 25 -13.64 -19.37 -28.14
CA GLN A 25 -12.86 -20.30 -27.34
C GLN A 25 -12.77 -21.72 -27.94
N THR A 26 -13.74 -22.11 -28.78
CA THR A 26 -13.73 -23.40 -29.48
C THR A 26 -12.79 -23.43 -30.68
N CYS A 27 -12.41 -22.26 -31.20
CA CYS A 27 -11.50 -22.13 -32.33
C CYS A 27 -10.04 -22.40 -31.93
N ALA A 28 -9.21 -22.73 -32.90
CA ALA A 28 -7.77 -22.88 -32.67
C ALA A 28 -7.14 -21.53 -32.27
N GLN A 29 -6.03 -21.56 -31.53
CA GLN A 29 -5.37 -20.35 -31.00
C GLN A 29 -5.15 -19.25 -32.07
N LYS A 30 -4.67 -19.61 -33.26
CA LYS A 30 -4.45 -18.66 -34.36
C LYS A 30 -5.74 -18.02 -34.88
N GLU A 31 -6.84 -18.76 -34.88
CA GLU A 31 -8.15 -18.25 -35.29
C GLU A 31 -8.70 -17.29 -34.23
N ARG A 32 -8.60 -17.65 -32.94
CA ARG A 32 -8.96 -16.75 -31.84
C ARG A 32 -8.23 -15.43 -31.91
N PHE A 33 -6.92 -15.49 -32.16
CA PHE A 33 -6.11 -14.29 -32.37
C PHE A 33 -6.67 -13.39 -33.49
N VAL A 34 -7.09 -13.98 -34.62
CA VAL A 34 -7.73 -13.23 -35.73
C VAL A 34 -9.08 -12.66 -35.31
N PHE A 35 -9.93 -13.40 -34.59
CA PHE A 35 -11.19 -12.88 -34.05
C PHE A 35 -10.96 -11.64 -33.17
N TYR A 36 -9.97 -11.68 -32.28
CA TYR A 36 -9.61 -10.55 -31.42
C TYR A 36 -9.07 -9.36 -32.23
N GLN A 37 -8.29 -9.59 -33.28
CA GLN A 37 -7.86 -8.52 -34.19
C GLN A 37 -9.03 -7.89 -34.95
N ILE A 38 -10.02 -8.69 -35.37
CA ILE A 38 -11.23 -8.18 -36.01
C ILE A 38 -12.04 -7.34 -35.02
N LEU A 39 -12.24 -7.81 -33.79
CA LEU A 39 -12.91 -7.03 -32.73
C LEU A 39 -12.18 -5.71 -32.45
N ASP A 40 -10.85 -5.71 -32.44
CA ASP A 40 -10.04 -4.52 -32.21
C ASP A 40 -10.27 -3.48 -33.31
N ILE A 41 -10.31 -3.91 -34.58
CA ILE A 41 -10.63 -3.02 -35.71
C ILE A 41 -12.07 -2.50 -35.60
N LEU A 42 -13.02 -3.38 -35.26
CA LEU A 42 -14.44 -3.02 -35.12
C LEU A 42 -14.64 -1.97 -34.03
N LEU A 43 -14.07 -2.17 -32.84
CA LEU A 43 -14.12 -1.20 -31.75
C LEU A 43 -13.47 0.12 -32.16
N ASN A 44 -12.24 0.10 -32.68
CA ASN A 44 -11.54 1.36 -32.95
C ASN A 44 -12.12 2.17 -34.13
N LYS A 45 -12.67 1.50 -35.15
CA LYS A 45 -13.09 2.17 -36.40
C LYS A 45 -14.61 2.29 -36.58
N TYR A 46 -15.37 1.38 -35.99
CA TYR A 46 -16.81 1.23 -36.23
C TYR A 46 -17.62 1.23 -34.92
N PHE A 47 -17.09 1.82 -33.83
CA PHE A 47 -17.76 1.85 -32.53
C PHE A 47 -19.18 2.44 -32.57
N LYS A 48 -19.45 3.39 -33.47
CA LYS A 48 -20.77 4.03 -33.58
C LYS A 48 -21.81 3.04 -34.08
N GLU A 49 -21.45 2.24 -35.08
CA GLU A 49 -22.28 1.16 -35.59
C GLU A 49 -22.48 0.09 -34.50
N LEU A 50 -21.40 -0.31 -33.82
CA LEU A 50 -21.47 -1.27 -32.71
C LEU A 50 -22.38 -0.80 -31.56
N ALA A 51 -22.35 0.49 -31.22
CA ALA A 51 -23.19 1.08 -30.18
C ALA A 51 -24.68 1.04 -30.51
N THR A 52 -25.06 0.92 -31.79
CA THR A 52 -26.45 0.73 -32.21
C THR A 52 -26.91 -0.72 -32.23
N ASN A 53 -25.98 -1.68 -32.19
CA ASN A 53 -26.30 -3.11 -32.16
C ASN A 53 -26.60 -3.56 -30.73
N THR A 54 -27.87 -3.91 -30.47
CA THR A 54 -28.37 -4.30 -29.14
C THR A 54 -27.74 -5.57 -28.56
N TYR A 55 -27.11 -6.40 -29.39
CA TYR A 55 -26.48 -7.66 -28.96
C TYR A 55 -24.95 -7.57 -28.87
N PHE A 56 -24.35 -6.46 -29.28
CA PHE A 56 -22.89 -6.36 -29.34
C PHE A 56 -22.21 -6.59 -27.98
N VAL A 57 -22.77 -6.06 -26.89
CA VAL A 57 -22.21 -6.24 -25.55
C VAL A 57 -22.15 -7.72 -25.15
N SER A 58 -23.22 -8.48 -25.39
CA SER A 58 -23.24 -9.91 -25.07
C SER A 58 -22.31 -10.71 -25.98
N TYR A 59 -22.19 -10.34 -27.26
CA TYR A 59 -21.22 -10.91 -28.18
C TYR A 59 -19.78 -10.63 -27.75
N PHE A 60 -19.49 -9.41 -27.31
CA PHE A 60 -18.18 -9.02 -26.80
C PHE A 60 -17.81 -9.85 -25.58
N ILE A 61 -18.69 -9.90 -24.57
CA ILE A 61 -18.54 -10.72 -23.36
C ILE A 61 -18.24 -12.18 -23.72
N SER A 62 -19.09 -12.82 -24.52
CA SER A 62 -18.89 -14.22 -24.93
C SER A 62 -17.58 -14.43 -25.68
N SER A 63 -17.11 -13.44 -26.43
CA SER A 63 -15.90 -13.57 -27.25
C SER A 63 -14.62 -13.56 -26.41
N ILE A 64 -14.61 -12.81 -25.30
CA ILE A 64 -13.41 -12.62 -24.48
C ILE A 64 -13.33 -13.57 -23.27
N SER A 65 -14.44 -14.18 -22.86
CA SER A 65 -14.47 -15.07 -21.69
C SER A 65 -13.57 -16.30 -21.85
N GLY A 66 -12.81 -16.64 -20.81
CA GLY A 66 -12.10 -17.93 -20.71
C GLY A 66 -10.94 -18.16 -21.70
N GLU A 67 -10.30 -17.10 -22.21
CA GLU A 67 -9.04 -17.24 -22.96
C GLU A 67 -7.90 -17.69 -22.05
N ARG A 68 -7.07 -18.64 -22.52
CA ARG A 68 -5.98 -19.24 -21.74
C ARG A 68 -4.61 -19.06 -22.39
N ASP A 69 -4.56 -18.77 -23.68
CA ASP A 69 -3.30 -18.55 -24.38
C ASP A 69 -2.79 -17.12 -24.13
N PRO A 70 -1.57 -16.93 -23.59
CA PRO A 70 -1.07 -15.60 -23.24
C PRO A 70 -0.99 -14.63 -24.43
N ARG A 71 -0.81 -15.15 -25.66
CA ARG A 71 -0.77 -14.33 -26.89
C ARG A 71 -2.13 -13.74 -27.23
N CYS A 72 -3.18 -14.49 -26.96
CA CYS A 72 -4.54 -14.03 -27.13
C CYS A 72 -5.00 -13.20 -25.92
N LEU A 73 -4.59 -13.58 -24.71
CA LEU A 73 -5.01 -12.92 -23.48
C LEU A 73 -4.58 -11.44 -23.42
N ILE A 74 -3.40 -11.09 -23.94
CA ILE A 74 -3.00 -9.68 -24.08
C ILE A 74 -3.96 -8.90 -24.98
N LEU A 75 -4.43 -9.50 -26.08
CA LEU A 75 -5.42 -8.85 -26.94
C LEU A 75 -6.76 -8.70 -26.21
N VAL A 76 -7.17 -9.71 -25.45
CA VAL A 76 -8.38 -9.65 -24.61
C VAL A 76 -8.28 -8.49 -23.61
N PHE A 77 -7.18 -8.34 -22.88
CA PHE A 77 -7.01 -7.23 -21.94
C PHE A 77 -7.09 -5.86 -22.64
N ARG A 78 -6.41 -5.71 -23.78
CA ARG A 78 -6.47 -4.48 -24.57
C ARG A 78 -7.88 -4.18 -25.08
N LEU A 79 -8.58 -5.20 -25.59
CA LEU A 79 -9.97 -5.09 -26.04
C LEU A 79 -10.88 -4.66 -24.91
N PHE A 80 -10.72 -5.25 -23.73
CA PHE A 80 -11.49 -4.90 -22.53
C PHE A 80 -11.32 -3.43 -22.16
N CYS A 81 -10.08 -2.94 -22.05
CA CYS A 81 -9.86 -1.51 -21.75
C CYS A 81 -10.39 -0.59 -22.87
N THR A 82 -10.29 -1.00 -24.14
CA THR A 82 -10.83 -0.22 -25.28
C THR A 82 -12.35 -0.16 -25.24
N PHE A 83 -13.00 -1.27 -24.88
CA PHE A 83 -14.44 -1.36 -24.69
C PHE A 83 -14.89 -0.36 -23.61
N PHE A 84 -14.31 -0.40 -22.41
CA PHE A 84 -14.64 0.53 -21.32
C PHE A 84 -14.35 1.99 -21.66
N LYS A 85 -13.26 2.27 -22.40
CA LYS A 85 -12.97 3.63 -22.88
C LYS A 85 -14.13 4.25 -23.66
N HIS A 86 -14.81 3.45 -24.50
CA HIS A 86 -15.96 3.95 -25.25
C HIS A 86 -17.19 4.21 -24.37
N PHE A 87 -17.45 3.40 -23.34
CA PHE A 87 -18.50 3.70 -22.36
C PHE A 87 -18.19 4.97 -21.56
N ASN A 88 -16.95 5.12 -21.08
CA ASN A 88 -16.53 6.28 -20.30
C ASN A 88 -16.53 7.58 -21.13
N SER A 89 -16.38 7.47 -22.46
CA SER A 89 -16.48 8.60 -23.39
C SER A 89 -17.93 8.96 -23.76
N GLY A 90 -18.91 8.15 -23.35
CA GLY A 90 -20.31 8.31 -23.71
C GLY A 90 -20.68 7.84 -25.13
N ASP A 91 -19.79 7.08 -25.78
CA ASP A 91 -20.05 6.52 -27.11
C ASP A 91 -21.09 5.39 -27.07
N PHE A 92 -21.14 4.66 -25.95
CA PHE A 92 -22.10 3.60 -25.67
C PHE A 92 -23.03 4.00 -24.51
N GLN A 93 -24.24 3.45 -24.49
CA GLN A 93 -25.20 3.73 -23.41
C GLN A 93 -24.77 3.05 -22.11
N ARG A 94 -24.58 3.85 -21.05
CA ARG A 94 -24.11 3.38 -19.73
C ARG A 94 -25.02 2.33 -19.09
N ASN A 95 -26.34 2.50 -19.18
CA ASN A 95 -27.32 1.60 -18.57
C ASN A 95 -27.17 0.13 -19.00
N LEU A 96 -26.63 -0.12 -20.21
CA LEU A 96 -26.36 -1.48 -20.69
C LEU A 96 -25.14 -2.08 -20.01
N LEU A 97 -24.12 -1.28 -19.68
CA LEU A 97 -22.93 -1.73 -18.98
C LEU A 97 -23.25 -2.15 -17.54
N ASP A 98 -24.07 -1.36 -16.85
CA ASP A 98 -24.41 -1.58 -15.43
C ASP A 98 -25.05 -2.95 -15.18
N LEU A 99 -25.75 -3.51 -16.19
CA LEU A 99 -26.34 -4.86 -16.14
C LEU A 99 -25.29 -5.98 -16.17
N TYR A 100 -24.12 -5.74 -16.74
CA TYR A 100 -23.06 -6.72 -16.94
C TYR A 100 -21.79 -6.43 -16.13
N THR A 101 -21.80 -5.42 -15.25
CA THR A 101 -20.61 -5.02 -14.47
C THR A 101 -19.99 -6.20 -13.72
N SER A 102 -20.78 -6.99 -12.99
CA SER A 102 -20.27 -8.16 -12.26
C SER A 102 -19.70 -9.22 -13.22
N ASP A 103 -20.41 -9.55 -14.29
CA ASP A 103 -19.97 -10.56 -15.26
C ASP A 103 -18.66 -10.14 -15.95
N LEU A 104 -18.54 -8.86 -16.32
CA LEU A 104 -17.34 -8.28 -16.92
C LEU A 104 -16.17 -8.27 -15.94
N PHE A 105 -16.43 -7.96 -14.67
CA PHE A 105 -15.42 -8.05 -13.62
C PHE A 105 -14.92 -9.48 -13.46
N ASP A 106 -15.81 -10.46 -13.33
CA ASP A 106 -15.47 -11.87 -13.09
C ASP A 106 -14.63 -12.47 -14.22
N ILE A 107 -14.88 -12.06 -15.46
CA ILE A 107 -14.08 -12.47 -16.63
C ILE A 107 -12.61 -12.11 -16.45
N ILE A 108 -12.31 -10.95 -15.85
CA ILE A 108 -10.94 -10.48 -15.65
C ILE A 108 -10.37 -10.93 -14.31
N ALA A 109 -11.16 -10.86 -13.24
CA ALA A 109 -10.75 -11.19 -11.88
C ALA A 109 -10.24 -12.63 -11.75
N CYS A 110 -10.76 -13.56 -12.57
CA CYS A 110 -10.31 -14.94 -12.57
C CYS A 110 -8.82 -15.14 -12.97
N TYR A 111 -8.19 -14.13 -13.58
CA TYR A 111 -6.77 -14.17 -13.93
C TYR A 111 -5.85 -13.58 -12.85
N TYR A 112 -6.40 -13.01 -11.77
CA TYR A 112 -5.61 -12.30 -10.75
C TYR A 112 -5.46 -13.11 -9.45
N PRO A 113 -4.24 -13.25 -8.89
CA PRO A 113 -2.95 -12.81 -9.44
C PRO A 113 -2.50 -13.72 -10.60
N ILE A 114 -1.72 -13.15 -11.54
CA ILE A 114 -1.25 -13.91 -12.70
C ILE A 114 -0.21 -14.95 -12.29
N GLU A 115 -0.56 -16.23 -12.44
CA GLU A 115 0.37 -17.35 -12.35
C GLU A 115 0.87 -17.74 -13.74
N PHE A 116 2.05 -17.23 -14.12
CA PHE A 116 2.62 -17.48 -15.44
C PHE A 116 4.00 -18.12 -15.33
N ASN A 117 4.12 -19.36 -15.80
CA ASN A 117 5.37 -20.10 -15.82
C ASN A 117 5.92 -20.19 -17.25
N ASN A 118 7.06 -19.51 -17.48
CA ASN A 118 7.75 -19.43 -18.78
C ASN A 118 8.47 -20.73 -19.21
N ASN A 119 8.29 -21.84 -18.50
CA ASN A 119 9.02 -23.10 -18.76
C ASN A 119 8.63 -23.83 -20.06
N SER A 120 7.78 -23.26 -20.92
CA SER A 120 7.52 -23.82 -22.24
C SER A 120 8.75 -23.65 -23.14
N LYS A 121 9.08 -24.68 -23.93
CA LYS A 121 10.20 -24.67 -24.89
C LYS A 121 10.05 -23.62 -26.00
N GLU A 122 8.93 -22.91 -26.05
CA GLU A 122 8.66 -21.81 -26.97
C GLU A 122 8.96 -20.48 -26.26
N ARG A 123 10.02 -19.78 -26.69
CA ARG A 123 10.27 -18.41 -26.24
C ARG A 123 9.15 -17.52 -26.78
N THR A 124 8.16 -17.20 -25.96
CA THR A 124 7.22 -16.11 -26.28
C THR A 124 7.85 -14.79 -25.85
N GLU A 125 7.67 -13.74 -26.65
CA GLU A 125 8.06 -12.36 -26.27
C GLU A 125 7.21 -11.81 -25.09
N ILE A 126 6.17 -12.55 -24.69
CA ILE A 126 5.23 -12.18 -23.65
C ILE A 126 5.81 -12.53 -22.29
N THR A 127 5.92 -11.51 -21.44
CA THR A 127 6.40 -11.66 -20.06
C THR A 127 5.25 -11.70 -19.07
N ARG A 128 5.51 -12.19 -17.84
CA ARG A 128 4.53 -12.20 -16.76
C ARG A 128 4.09 -10.79 -16.39
N GLU A 129 5.04 -9.85 -16.36
CA GLU A 129 4.82 -8.45 -15.99
C GLU A 129 3.86 -7.77 -16.97
N LEU A 130 3.96 -8.11 -18.26
CA LEU A 130 3.03 -7.61 -19.28
C LEU A 130 1.60 -8.12 -19.04
N LEU A 131 1.44 -9.39 -18.65
CA LEU A 131 0.13 -9.97 -18.32
C LEU A 131 -0.44 -9.37 -17.03
N VAL A 132 0.38 -9.21 -15.98
CA VAL A 132 -0.01 -8.55 -14.72
C VAL A 132 -0.49 -7.13 -15.01
N SER A 133 0.31 -6.34 -15.72
CA SER A 133 -0.04 -4.95 -16.05
C SER A 133 -1.32 -4.85 -16.89
N GLY A 134 -1.53 -5.79 -17.83
CA GLY A 134 -2.75 -5.85 -18.62
C GLY A 134 -3.98 -6.18 -17.77
N CYS A 135 -3.88 -7.20 -16.92
CA CYS A 135 -4.96 -7.60 -16.01
C CYS A 135 -5.35 -6.49 -15.03
N GLU A 136 -4.37 -5.86 -14.37
CA GLU A 136 -4.60 -4.74 -13.47
C GLU A 136 -5.24 -3.53 -14.19
N SER A 137 -4.84 -3.25 -15.43
CA SER A 137 -5.46 -2.17 -16.23
C SER A 137 -6.93 -2.45 -16.55
N CYS A 138 -7.31 -3.73 -16.70
CA CYS A 138 -8.70 -4.12 -16.88
C CYS A 138 -9.51 -3.99 -15.58
N LEU A 139 -8.93 -4.39 -14.44
CA LEU A 139 -9.57 -4.24 -13.12
C LEU A 139 -9.79 -2.76 -12.74
N LEU A 140 -8.98 -1.85 -13.29
CA LEU A 140 -9.10 -0.40 -13.13
C LEU A 140 -9.74 0.27 -14.36
N ALA A 141 -10.50 -0.46 -15.19
CA ALA A 141 -11.08 0.12 -16.41
C ALA A 141 -12.29 1.04 -16.13
N ASP A 142 -12.91 0.92 -14.95
CA ASP A 142 -14.14 1.62 -14.59
C ASP A 142 -14.25 1.84 -13.08
N GLU A 143 -14.75 3.00 -12.64
CA GLU A 143 -14.93 3.33 -11.22
C GLU A 143 -15.98 2.44 -10.52
N GLU A 144 -16.95 1.88 -11.25
CA GLU A 144 -17.95 0.95 -10.69
C GLU A 144 -17.33 -0.37 -10.24
N PHE A 145 -16.10 -0.68 -10.64
CA PHE A 145 -15.38 -1.86 -10.17
C PHE A 145 -14.78 -1.70 -8.77
N ALA A 146 -14.76 -0.50 -8.18
CA ALA A 146 -14.06 -0.29 -6.91
C ALA A 146 -14.46 -1.25 -5.79
N PRO A 147 -15.78 -1.47 -5.50
CA PRO A 147 -16.19 -2.41 -4.47
C PRO A 147 -15.64 -3.83 -4.71
N LEU A 148 -15.76 -4.30 -5.96
CA LEU A 148 -15.31 -5.63 -6.38
C LEU A 148 -13.78 -5.76 -6.34
N VAL A 149 -13.04 -4.72 -6.72
CA VAL A 149 -11.58 -4.69 -6.65
C VAL A 149 -11.10 -4.72 -5.21
N PHE A 150 -11.71 -3.95 -4.30
CA PHE A 150 -11.31 -3.97 -2.89
C PHE A 150 -11.62 -5.32 -2.24
N GLU A 151 -12.76 -5.93 -2.54
CA GLU A 151 -13.09 -7.29 -2.09
C GLU A 151 -12.07 -8.31 -2.60
N LEU A 152 -11.73 -8.26 -3.89
CA LEU A 152 -10.70 -9.11 -4.48
C LEU A 152 -9.36 -8.92 -3.77
N ILE A 153 -8.89 -7.68 -3.58
CA ILE A 153 -7.62 -7.40 -2.90
C ILE A 153 -7.62 -7.95 -1.47
N ILE A 154 -8.71 -7.75 -0.72
CA ILE A 154 -8.84 -8.25 0.65
C ILE A 154 -8.75 -9.78 0.66
N GLU A 155 -9.52 -10.45 -0.19
CA GLU A 155 -9.51 -11.91 -0.33
C GLU A 155 -8.08 -12.41 -0.57
N LYS A 156 -7.39 -11.85 -1.57
CA LYS A 156 -6.05 -12.30 -1.97
C LYS A 156 -4.96 -11.95 -0.94
N LEU A 157 -5.07 -10.84 -0.20
CA LEU A 157 -4.12 -10.52 0.88
C LEU A 157 -4.27 -11.46 2.08
N LEU A 158 -5.51 -11.82 2.42
CA LEU A 158 -5.83 -12.64 3.58
C LEU A 158 -5.67 -14.14 3.32
N ASP A 159 -5.68 -14.57 2.06
CA ASP A 159 -5.44 -15.96 1.69
C ASP A 159 -4.03 -16.42 2.09
N SER A 160 -3.97 -17.47 2.91
CA SER A 160 -2.73 -18.04 3.44
C SER A 160 -1.94 -18.86 2.42
N GLU A 161 -2.54 -19.25 1.30
CA GLU A 161 -1.89 -20.05 0.26
C GLU A 161 -0.95 -19.22 -0.61
N TYR A 162 -1.18 -17.91 -0.72
CA TYR A 162 -0.30 -17.02 -1.49
C TYR A 162 1.05 -16.77 -0.80
N SER A 163 2.09 -16.82 -1.63
CA SER A 163 3.45 -16.48 -1.23
C SER A 163 3.58 -15.01 -0.79
N THR A 164 4.61 -14.70 0.00
CA THR A 164 4.93 -13.32 0.39
C THR A 164 5.13 -12.42 -0.83
N ASP A 165 5.81 -12.88 -1.87
CA ASP A 165 6.06 -12.10 -3.09
C ASP A 165 4.74 -11.77 -3.82
N THR A 166 3.83 -12.73 -3.91
CA THR A 166 2.48 -12.51 -4.46
C THR A 166 1.71 -11.48 -3.64
N LYS A 167 1.77 -11.57 -2.30
CA LYS A 167 1.12 -10.58 -1.43
C LYS A 167 1.71 -9.18 -1.57
N LEU A 168 3.02 -9.07 -1.80
CA LEU A 168 3.68 -7.80 -2.11
C LEU A 168 3.23 -7.23 -3.46
N GLU A 169 3.05 -8.06 -4.49
CA GLU A 169 2.46 -7.62 -5.75
C GLU A 169 1.02 -7.10 -5.53
N ILE A 170 0.23 -7.78 -4.71
CA ILE A 170 -1.12 -7.33 -4.36
C ILE A 170 -1.11 -6.00 -3.59
N CYS A 171 -0.13 -5.77 -2.70
CA CYS A 171 0.06 -4.45 -2.09
C CYS A 171 0.38 -3.37 -3.14
N SER A 172 1.21 -3.70 -4.14
CA SER A 172 1.50 -2.77 -5.24
C SER A 172 0.25 -2.44 -6.05
N PHE A 173 -0.62 -3.43 -6.29
CA PHE A 173 -1.89 -3.22 -6.97
C PHE A 173 -2.86 -2.38 -6.12
N LEU A 174 -2.92 -2.61 -4.81
CA LEU A 174 -3.71 -1.77 -3.89
C LEU A 174 -3.30 -0.30 -3.97
N ALA A 175 -2.00 0.00 -4.08
CA ALA A 175 -1.55 1.38 -4.27
C ALA A 175 -2.14 2.01 -5.55
N LYS A 176 -2.18 1.26 -6.66
CA LYS A 176 -2.78 1.71 -7.93
C LYS A 176 -4.30 1.88 -7.81
N ALA A 177 -4.97 0.93 -7.15
CA ALA A 177 -6.41 0.98 -6.92
C ALA A 177 -6.80 2.21 -6.08
N CYS A 178 -6.08 2.48 -4.99
CA CYS A 178 -6.25 3.70 -4.20
C CYS A 178 -6.08 4.97 -5.06
N ALA A 179 -5.05 5.03 -5.90
CA ALA A 179 -4.81 6.20 -6.75
C ALA A 179 -5.86 6.39 -7.86
N PHE A 180 -6.56 5.32 -8.25
CA PHE A 180 -7.55 5.35 -9.32
C PHE A 180 -8.97 5.60 -8.80
N PHE A 181 -9.39 4.89 -7.76
CA PHE A 181 -10.77 4.93 -7.27
C PHE A 181 -11.05 6.11 -6.32
N PRO A 182 -12.28 6.63 -6.33
CA PRO A 182 -12.64 7.73 -5.46
C PRO A 182 -12.69 7.32 -3.98
N CYS A 183 -12.20 8.19 -3.10
CA CYS A 183 -12.04 7.92 -1.66
C CYS A 183 -13.28 7.40 -0.94
N HIS A 184 -14.48 7.79 -1.36
CA HIS A 184 -15.73 7.42 -0.70
C HIS A 184 -16.06 5.93 -0.88
N GLN A 185 -15.59 5.30 -1.97
CA GLN A 185 -15.76 3.86 -2.20
C GLN A 185 -14.77 3.02 -1.39
N LEU A 186 -13.73 3.61 -0.81
CA LEU A 186 -12.75 2.90 0.04
C LEU A 186 -13.22 2.74 1.49
N VAL A 187 -14.10 3.63 1.96
CA VAL A 187 -14.40 3.81 3.40
C VAL A 187 -14.81 2.50 4.08
N ASP A 188 -15.69 1.73 3.44
CA ASP A 188 -16.22 0.48 4.00
C ASP A 188 -15.18 -0.67 4.02
N TYR A 189 -14.06 -0.51 3.31
CA TYR A 189 -13.03 -1.53 3.14
C TYR A 189 -11.77 -1.26 3.97
N ILE A 190 -11.60 -0.06 4.54
CA ILE A 190 -10.36 0.39 5.21
C ILE A 190 -9.87 -0.65 6.24
N GLY A 191 -10.73 -1.08 7.15
CA GLY A 191 -10.34 -1.99 8.24
C GLY A 191 -9.79 -3.32 7.72
N GLN A 192 -10.45 -3.90 6.72
CA GLN A 192 -10.03 -5.17 6.12
C GLN A 192 -8.76 -5.01 5.26
N LEU A 193 -8.64 -3.91 4.53
CA LEU A 193 -7.41 -3.58 3.79
C LEU A 193 -6.22 -3.40 4.74
N CYS A 194 -6.41 -2.68 5.86
CA CYS A 194 -5.37 -2.53 6.89
C CYS A 194 -5.02 -3.88 7.53
N ALA A 195 -6.01 -4.74 7.79
CA ALA A 195 -5.75 -6.10 8.26
C ALA A 195 -4.94 -6.94 7.27
N GLY A 196 -5.24 -6.83 5.96
CA GLY A 196 -4.47 -7.45 4.89
C GLY A 196 -3.02 -6.97 4.86
N ILE A 197 -2.78 -5.66 4.78
CA ILE A 197 -1.44 -5.05 4.80
C ILE A 197 -0.66 -5.48 6.05
N ARG A 198 -1.31 -5.41 7.22
CA ARG A 198 -0.72 -5.81 8.50
C ARG A 198 -0.32 -7.27 8.52
N SER A 199 -1.13 -8.16 7.95
CA SER A 199 -0.80 -9.59 7.82
C SER A 199 0.48 -9.79 7.01
N VAL A 200 0.65 -9.06 5.90
CA VAL A 200 1.89 -9.11 5.10
C VAL A 200 3.08 -8.59 5.91
N LEU A 201 2.92 -7.44 6.58
CA LEU A 201 3.96 -6.81 7.39
C LEU A 201 4.46 -7.72 8.53
N PHE A 202 3.55 -8.34 9.25
CA PHE A 202 3.87 -9.16 10.43
C PHE A 202 4.51 -10.49 10.04
N ASN A 203 4.07 -11.07 8.92
CA ASN A 203 4.58 -12.35 8.43
C ASN A 203 5.76 -12.20 7.46
N PHE A 204 6.19 -10.97 7.16
CA PHE A 204 7.33 -10.74 6.27
C PHE A 204 8.60 -11.40 6.85
N PRO A 205 9.34 -12.21 6.06
CA PRO A 205 10.53 -12.91 6.53
C PRO A 205 11.52 -11.97 7.21
N LYS A 206 12.16 -12.43 8.29
CA LYS A 206 13.25 -11.68 8.93
C LYS A 206 14.46 -11.69 7.98
N GLY A 207 14.75 -10.53 7.38
CA GLY A 207 15.93 -10.29 6.55
C GLY A 207 17.14 -9.86 7.37
N THR A 208 18.22 -9.42 6.71
CA THR A 208 19.45 -8.92 7.36
C THR A 208 19.29 -7.59 8.10
N HIS A 209 18.13 -6.92 7.98
CA HIS A 209 17.77 -5.68 8.66
C HIS A 209 16.38 -5.78 9.29
N ASP A 210 16.29 -5.62 10.61
CA ASP A 210 15.04 -5.75 11.37
C ASP A 210 14.07 -4.58 11.14
N ASP A 211 14.53 -3.45 10.60
CA ASP A 211 13.77 -2.22 10.31
C ASP A 211 13.29 -2.10 8.85
N TYR A 212 13.62 -3.07 7.99
CA TYR A 212 13.28 -3.00 6.57
C TYR A 212 11.77 -3.20 6.33
N ILE A 213 11.17 -2.28 5.55
CA ILE A 213 9.80 -2.37 5.04
C ILE A 213 9.85 -2.49 3.52
N PRO A 214 9.26 -3.54 2.94
CA PRO A 214 9.13 -3.67 1.49
C PRO A 214 8.40 -2.48 0.87
N GLU A 215 8.92 -1.97 -0.24
CA GLU A 215 8.31 -0.83 -0.93
C GLU A 215 6.83 -1.03 -1.30
N PRO A 216 6.36 -2.22 -1.70
CA PRO A 216 4.93 -2.42 -1.94
C PRO A 216 4.03 -2.14 -0.73
N ILE A 217 4.48 -2.46 0.49
CA ILE A 217 3.74 -2.15 1.73
C ILE A 217 3.72 -0.63 1.94
N THR A 218 4.86 0.03 1.75
CA THR A 218 5.00 1.49 1.82
C THR A 218 4.06 2.17 0.83
N ALA A 219 4.07 1.76 -0.44
CA ALA A 219 3.23 2.31 -1.49
C ALA A 219 1.74 2.12 -1.20
N ALA A 220 1.33 0.94 -0.73
CA ALA A 220 -0.05 0.64 -0.38
C ALA A 220 -0.59 1.56 0.72
N VAL A 221 0.11 1.63 1.86
CA VAL A 221 -0.35 2.44 3.00
C VAL A 221 -0.25 3.93 2.71
N SER A 222 0.79 4.37 2.00
CA SER A 222 0.95 5.77 1.59
C SER A 222 -0.18 6.20 0.67
N SER A 223 -0.54 5.37 -0.31
CA SER A 223 -1.63 5.68 -1.25
C SER A 223 -2.98 5.67 -0.53
N LEU A 224 -3.22 4.70 0.37
CA LEU A 224 -4.43 4.65 1.18
C LEU A 224 -4.62 5.93 2.00
N MET A 225 -3.57 6.45 2.64
CA MET A 225 -3.65 7.69 3.42
C MET A 225 -3.79 8.93 2.53
N LYS A 226 -3.02 9.02 1.44
CA LYS A 226 -3.04 10.16 0.52
C LYS A 226 -4.40 10.38 -0.13
N VAL A 227 -5.10 9.31 -0.49
CA VAL A 227 -6.45 9.38 -1.05
C VAL A 227 -7.40 10.17 -0.14
N PHE A 228 -7.31 9.99 1.18
CA PHE A 228 -8.11 10.76 2.13
C PHE A 228 -7.56 12.17 2.33
N GLU A 229 -6.24 12.34 2.39
CA GLU A 229 -5.60 13.65 2.58
C GLU A 229 -5.95 14.65 1.46
N GLU A 230 -5.92 14.17 0.21
CA GLU A 230 -6.19 14.93 -1.01
C GLU A 230 -7.70 15.09 -1.30
N SER A 231 -8.55 14.31 -0.63
CA SER A 231 -10.00 14.40 -0.79
C SER A 231 -10.60 15.62 -0.08
N ASN A 232 -11.71 16.13 -0.61
CA ASN A 232 -12.47 17.25 -0.04
C ASN A 232 -13.53 16.81 1.00
N ILE A 233 -13.37 15.65 1.63
CA ILE A 233 -14.33 15.14 2.63
C ILE A 233 -14.11 15.81 3.99
N LYS A 234 -15.20 16.06 4.74
CA LYS A 234 -15.12 16.72 6.05
C LYS A 234 -14.39 15.89 7.10
N ASP A 235 -14.51 14.57 7.02
CA ASP A 235 -14.03 13.64 8.05
C ASP A 235 -12.64 13.06 7.71
N LYS A 236 -11.86 13.70 6.82
CA LYS A 236 -10.57 13.16 6.35
C LYS A 236 -9.61 12.82 7.48
N ARG A 237 -9.57 13.66 8.52
CA ARG A 237 -8.74 13.45 9.71
C ARG A 237 -9.17 12.19 10.46
N GLN A 238 -10.46 12.00 10.65
CA GLN A 238 -10.99 10.82 11.34
C GLN A 238 -10.67 9.53 10.56
N GLN A 239 -10.76 9.55 9.23
CA GLN A 239 -10.41 8.40 8.41
C GLN A 239 -8.92 8.04 8.51
N ILE A 240 -8.03 9.05 8.44
CA ILE A 240 -6.59 8.85 8.59
C ILE A 240 -6.22 8.37 9.99
N GLU A 241 -6.81 8.94 11.03
CA GLU A 241 -6.63 8.50 12.41
C GLU A 241 -7.14 7.05 12.58
N SER A 242 -8.27 6.69 11.98
CA SER A 242 -8.81 5.32 11.97
C SER A 242 -7.85 4.32 11.33
N ILE A 243 -7.24 4.67 10.18
CA ILE A 243 -6.20 3.84 9.55
C ILE A 243 -5.03 3.64 10.53
N CYS A 244 -4.57 4.71 11.19
CA CYS A 244 -3.47 4.61 12.16
C CYS A 244 -3.83 3.68 13.33
N HIS A 245 -5.04 3.79 13.85
CA HIS A 245 -5.52 2.96 14.96
C HIS A 245 -5.54 1.46 14.62
N GLU A 246 -5.94 1.08 13.41
CA GLU A 246 -5.90 -0.32 12.96
C GLU A 246 -4.50 -0.96 13.06
N PHE A 247 -3.45 -0.18 12.85
CA PHE A 247 -2.07 -0.65 13.00
C PHE A 247 -1.55 -0.53 14.44
N ILE A 248 -1.88 0.56 15.14
CA ILE A 248 -1.40 0.84 16.50
C ILE A 248 -1.94 -0.20 17.49
N GLU A 249 -3.25 -0.44 17.52
CA GLU A 249 -3.87 -1.33 18.49
C GLU A 249 -3.36 -2.78 18.37
N LYS A 250 -3.12 -3.22 17.14
CA LYS A 250 -2.61 -4.57 16.86
C LYS A 250 -1.09 -4.66 16.93
N GLY A 251 -0.39 -3.53 16.84
CA GLY A 251 1.06 -3.43 16.86
C GLY A 251 1.66 -3.32 18.27
N GLU A 252 0.94 -2.76 19.24
CA GLU A 252 1.43 -2.48 20.59
C GLU A 252 2.15 -3.68 21.24
N MET A 253 1.51 -4.85 21.23
CA MET A 253 2.10 -6.05 21.85
C MET A 253 3.43 -6.44 21.22
N PHE A 254 3.56 -6.28 19.90
CA PHE A 254 4.76 -6.64 19.13
C PHE A 254 5.88 -5.62 19.26
N VAL A 255 5.55 -4.35 19.55
CA VAL A 255 6.54 -3.33 19.90
C VAL A 255 7.09 -3.59 21.29
N LEU A 256 6.23 -3.87 22.27
CA LEU A 256 6.60 -4.02 23.69
C LEU A 256 7.21 -5.39 24.04
N GLN A 257 6.90 -6.45 23.30
CA GLN A 257 7.49 -7.78 23.46
C GLN A 257 8.66 -7.98 22.50
N THR A 258 9.82 -7.45 22.87
CA THR A 258 11.04 -7.44 22.04
C THR A 258 11.48 -8.82 21.55
N GLU A 259 11.17 -9.88 22.30
CA GLU A 259 11.44 -11.28 21.95
C GLU A 259 10.74 -11.74 20.67
N LEU A 260 9.66 -11.07 20.25
CA LEU A 260 8.98 -11.35 18.98
C LEU A 260 9.79 -10.83 17.79
N GLY A 261 10.71 -9.89 18.02
CA GLY A 261 11.61 -9.34 16.99
C GLY A 261 10.89 -8.57 15.89
N LEU A 262 9.86 -7.81 16.26
CA LEU A 262 9.11 -6.93 15.37
C LEU A 262 9.19 -5.45 15.78
N THR A 263 9.85 -5.12 16.88
CA THR A 263 9.94 -3.76 17.43
C THR A 263 10.49 -2.76 16.42
N ASP A 264 11.71 -2.97 15.89
CA ASP A 264 12.33 -2.04 14.94
C ASP A 264 11.50 -1.92 13.64
N ARG A 265 10.98 -3.04 13.12
CA ARG A 265 10.10 -3.06 11.94
C ARG A 265 8.85 -2.21 12.12
N LEU A 266 8.13 -2.41 13.21
CA LEU A 266 6.89 -1.68 13.44
C LEU A 266 7.15 -0.20 13.64
N LEU A 267 8.23 0.17 14.33
CA LEU A 267 8.62 1.57 14.44
C LEU A 267 9.00 2.17 13.08
N ALA A 268 9.72 1.45 12.22
CA ALA A 268 9.96 1.89 10.85
C ALA A 268 8.66 2.04 10.04
N PHE A 269 7.69 1.14 10.24
CA PHE A 269 6.37 1.25 9.63
C PHE A 269 5.58 2.48 10.13
N PHE A 270 5.63 2.79 11.44
CA PHE A 270 4.99 3.99 11.97
C PHE A 270 5.63 5.28 11.45
N GLU A 271 6.93 5.26 11.14
CA GLU A 271 7.60 6.37 10.44
C GLU A 271 7.04 6.56 9.02
N ILE A 272 6.68 5.48 8.32
CA ILE A 272 6.02 5.56 7.01
C ILE A 272 4.64 6.23 7.13
N LEU A 273 3.85 5.90 8.17
CA LEU A 273 2.56 6.57 8.41
C LEU A 273 2.74 8.08 8.58
N LEU A 274 3.73 8.51 9.38
CA LEU A 274 4.07 9.92 9.58
C LEU A 274 4.41 10.64 8.27
N ARG A 275 5.20 9.99 7.41
CA ARG A 275 5.59 10.54 6.10
C ARG A 275 4.44 10.56 5.09
N SER A 276 3.40 9.77 5.31
CA SER A 276 2.27 9.63 4.39
C SER A 276 1.21 10.70 4.59
N SER A 277 1.02 11.18 5.83
CA SER A 277 0.09 12.27 6.14
C SER A 277 0.47 12.96 7.45
N ASP A 278 0.52 14.29 7.43
CA ASP A 278 0.72 15.11 8.62
C ASP A 278 -0.38 14.90 9.69
N LEU A 279 -1.60 14.55 9.26
CA LEU A 279 -2.74 14.31 10.15
C LEU A 279 -2.55 13.08 11.03
N SER A 280 -1.67 12.15 10.66
CA SER A 280 -1.31 10.98 11.48
C SER A 280 -0.42 11.32 12.68
N SER A 281 0.27 12.47 12.65
CA SER A 281 1.33 12.82 13.60
C SER A 281 0.90 12.69 15.05
N SER A 282 -0.24 13.29 15.40
CA SER A 282 -0.71 13.30 16.79
C SER A 282 -0.95 11.88 17.31
N VAL A 283 -1.58 11.02 16.52
CA VAL A 283 -1.94 9.67 16.96
C VAL A 283 -0.73 8.76 17.02
N VAL A 284 0.14 8.80 16.00
CA VAL A 284 1.34 7.96 15.94
C VAL A 284 2.32 8.34 17.06
N PHE A 285 2.65 9.62 17.21
CA PHE A 285 3.64 10.04 18.19
C PHE A 285 3.20 9.77 19.64
N GLU A 286 1.93 10.00 19.97
CA GLU A 286 1.41 9.76 21.34
C GLU A 286 1.59 8.30 21.76
N ASN A 287 1.31 7.35 20.85
CA ASN A 287 1.46 5.93 21.13
C ASN A 287 2.94 5.51 21.13
N VAL A 288 3.72 5.92 20.12
CA VAL A 288 5.13 5.54 20.02
C VAL A 288 5.94 6.08 21.19
N PHE A 289 5.74 7.33 21.62
CA PHE A 289 6.46 7.88 22.76
C PHE A 289 6.08 7.16 24.07
N SER A 290 4.82 6.78 24.22
CA SER A 290 4.37 5.95 25.34
C SER A 290 5.09 4.60 25.36
N TRP A 291 5.15 3.91 24.22
CA TRP A 291 5.84 2.61 24.12
C TRP A 291 7.34 2.73 24.36
N LEU A 292 8.00 3.74 23.78
CA LEU A 292 9.42 4.00 24.00
C LEU A 292 9.72 4.29 25.47
N LEU A 293 8.83 5.01 26.17
CA LEU A 293 8.96 5.22 27.62
C LEU A 293 8.90 3.89 28.40
N SER A 294 7.97 3.00 28.05
CA SER A 294 7.84 1.66 28.66
C SER A 294 9.06 0.78 28.38
N LEU A 295 9.56 0.76 27.13
CA LEU A 295 10.79 0.07 26.75
C LEU A 295 12.00 0.58 27.54
N CYS A 296 12.15 1.91 27.66
CA CYS A 296 13.27 2.52 28.38
C CYS A 296 13.19 2.32 29.90
N LYS A 297 11.99 2.15 30.49
CA LYS A 297 11.84 1.75 31.91
C LYS A 297 12.06 0.24 32.11
N GLY A 298 11.96 -0.54 31.05
CA GLY A 298 11.91 -1.99 31.08
C GLY A 298 10.68 -2.49 31.85
N ASP A 299 9.55 -1.78 31.67
CA ASP A 299 8.23 -2.12 32.18
C ASP A 299 7.47 -2.96 31.12
N THR A 300 8.17 -3.95 30.55
CA THR A 300 7.69 -4.83 29.48
C THR A 300 7.44 -6.23 30.03
N ALA A 301 6.58 -7.01 29.37
CA ALA A 301 6.28 -8.39 29.77
C ALA A 301 7.48 -9.37 29.60
N SER A 302 8.63 -8.88 29.14
CA SER A 302 9.85 -9.63 28.89
C SER A 302 10.47 -10.21 30.18
N SER A 303 11.09 -11.39 30.08
CA SER A 303 11.81 -12.03 31.20
C SER A 303 12.92 -11.12 31.77
N SER A 304 13.17 -11.21 33.08
CA SER A 304 14.15 -10.39 33.81
C SER A 304 15.58 -10.48 33.27
N ALA A 305 15.92 -11.57 32.55
CA ALA A 305 17.22 -11.81 31.95
C ALA A 305 17.57 -10.84 30.79
N ASN A 306 16.56 -10.28 30.09
CA ASN A 306 16.78 -9.42 28.92
C ASN A 306 16.54 -7.93 29.20
N LYS A 307 16.21 -7.54 30.44
CA LYS A 307 15.83 -6.15 30.78
C LYS A 307 16.90 -5.12 30.39
N TYR A 308 18.18 -5.49 30.49
CA TYR A 308 19.28 -4.59 30.13
C TYR A 308 19.30 -4.27 28.62
N GLU A 309 19.17 -5.29 27.78
CA GLU A 309 19.19 -5.15 26.32
C GLU A 309 17.97 -4.39 25.82
N VAL A 310 16.79 -4.69 26.38
CA VAL A 310 15.53 -3.99 26.09
C VAL A 310 15.66 -2.49 26.36
N VAL A 311 16.17 -2.12 27.54
CA VAL A 311 16.35 -0.70 27.90
C VAL A 311 17.34 -0.01 26.97
N ASN A 312 18.46 -0.64 26.63
CA ASN A 312 19.45 -0.03 25.73
C ASN A 312 18.90 0.11 24.30
N SER A 313 18.18 -0.88 23.78
CA SER A 313 17.52 -0.79 22.48
C SER A 313 16.44 0.30 22.49
N GLY A 314 15.63 0.36 23.54
CA GLY A 314 14.63 1.40 23.75
C GLY A 314 15.24 2.81 23.75
N LEU A 315 16.38 3.01 24.42
CA LEU A 315 17.08 4.30 24.44
C LEU A 315 17.65 4.68 23.06
N ARG A 316 18.14 3.71 22.28
CA ARG A 316 18.56 3.92 20.88
C ARG A 316 17.39 4.37 20.01
N LEU A 317 16.25 3.68 20.12
CA LEU A 317 15.03 4.00 19.38
C LEU A 317 14.47 5.36 19.81
N LEU A 318 14.52 5.69 21.11
CA LEU A 318 14.11 7.00 21.62
C LEU A 318 14.93 8.13 21.00
N CYS A 319 16.25 7.96 20.85
CA CYS A 319 17.09 8.95 20.19
C CYS A 319 16.62 9.24 18.75
N HIS A 320 16.36 8.18 17.97
CA HIS A 320 15.86 8.29 16.60
C HIS A 320 14.52 9.04 16.55
N TRP A 321 13.58 8.66 17.41
CA TRP A 321 12.24 9.24 17.43
C TRP A 321 12.19 10.68 17.97
N ILE A 322 13.15 11.09 18.80
CA ILE A 322 13.36 12.50 19.17
C ILE A 322 13.79 13.31 17.95
N ASP A 323 14.69 12.79 17.11
CA ASP A 323 15.13 13.48 15.88
C ASP A 323 13.94 13.66 14.92
N ILE A 324 13.14 12.61 14.69
CA ILE A 324 11.92 12.67 13.85
C ILE A 324 10.95 13.73 14.40
N ALA A 325 10.69 13.74 15.71
CA ALA A 325 9.82 14.74 16.32
C ALA A 325 10.36 16.18 16.16
N GLY A 326 11.68 16.34 16.18
CA GLY A 326 12.36 17.60 15.90
C GLY A 326 12.18 18.06 14.46
N ASP A 327 12.33 17.15 13.50
CA ASP A 327 12.21 17.44 12.07
C ASP A 327 10.77 17.73 11.66
N LEU A 328 9.80 17.01 12.22
CA LEU A 328 8.36 17.25 12.06
C LEU A 328 7.80 18.35 12.98
N LYS A 329 8.67 19.08 13.70
CA LYS A 329 8.33 20.23 14.56
C LYS A 329 7.21 19.97 15.57
N GLN A 330 7.23 18.82 16.24
CA GLN A 330 6.19 18.38 17.18
C GLN A 330 6.31 19.05 18.57
N VAL A 331 6.13 20.37 18.62
CA VAL A 331 6.31 21.19 19.84
C VAL A 331 5.36 20.77 20.98
N ALA A 332 4.08 20.57 20.68
CA ALA A 332 3.07 20.24 21.70
C ALA A 332 3.32 18.87 22.34
N LEU A 333 3.67 17.88 21.51
CA LEU A 333 4.05 16.54 21.95
C LEU A 333 5.27 16.57 22.89
N LEU A 334 6.33 17.27 22.49
CA LEU A 334 7.54 17.38 23.31
C LEU A 334 7.24 18.09 24.63
N ARG A 335 6.42 19.15 24.63
CA ARG A 335 5.95 19.79 25.88
C ARG A 335 5.20 18.83 26.79
N LYS A 336 4.45 17.87 26.24
CA LYS A 336 3.72 16.87 27.03
C LYS A 336 4.65 15.81 27.63
N HIS A 337 5.62 15.32 26.86
CA HIS A 337 6.40 14.12 27.22
C HIS A 337 7.81 14.38 27.76
N HIS A 338 8.41 15.56 27.53
CA HIS A 338 9.81 15.82 27.90
C HIS A 338 10.11 15.56 29.39
N ASN A 339 9.24 15.97 30.32
CA ASN A 339 9.45 15.72 31.75
C ASN A 339 9.50 14.23 32.08
N SER A 340 8.59 13.44 31.51
CA SER A 340 8.57 11.97 31.68
C SER A 340 9.84 11.31 31.17
N PHE A 341 10.39 11.78 30.04
CA PHE A 341 11.69 11.31 29.55
C PHE A 341 12.83 11.72 30.46
N ILE A 342 12.85 12.96 30.96
CA ILE A 342 13.88 13.44 31.90
C ILE A 342 13.91 12.57 33.16
N GLU A 343 12.75 12.36 33.78
CA GLU A 343 12.62 11.53 34.98
C GLU A 343 13.02 10.07 34.74
N MET A 344 12.71 9.52 33.57
CA MET A 344 13.15 8.18 33.18
C MET A 344 14.67 8.14 33.02
N LEU A 345 15.24 9.10 32.27
CA LEU A 345 16.67 9.15 31.97
C LEU A 345 17.49 9.30 33.25
N ASP A 346 17.06 10.10 34.23
CA ASP A 346 17.69 10.29 35.54
C ASP A 346 18.01 9.01 36.30
N LYS A 347 17.25 7.93 36.05
CA LYS A 347 17.48 6.62 36.68
C LYS A 347 18.69 5.88 36.11
N TYR A 348 19.28 6.39 35.02
CA TYR A 348 20.37 5.77 34.29
C TYR A 348 21.57 6.70 34.17
N ASP A 349 22.74 6.19 34.54
CA ASP A 349 24.04 6.88 34.39
C ASP A 349 24.87 6.29 33.22
N ARG A 350 24.18 5.78 32.18
CA ARG A 350 24.83 5.13 31.02
C ARG A 350 25.06 6.12 29.88
N GLU A 351 26.09 5.89 29.08
CA GLU A 351 26.44 6.71 27.91
C GLU A 351 25.26 6.94 26.96
N ILE A 352 24.50 5.90 26.62
CA ILE A 352 23.35 6.01 25.72
C ILE A 352 22.19 6.83 26.32
N ALA A 353 22.01 6.81 27.64
CA ALA A 353 21.03 7.67 28.31
C ALA A 353 21.48 9.14 28.28
N GLN A 354 22.78 9.40 28.33
CA GLN A 354 23.34 10.75 28.19
C GLN A 354 23.18 11.27 26.75
N LEU A 355 23.39 10.41 25.75
CA LEU A 355 23.10 10.74 24.35
C LEU A 355 21.62 11.11 24.16
N ALA A 356 20.71 10.31 24.72
CA ALA A 356 19.27 10.60 24.66
C ALA A 356 18.92 11.93 25.35
N ARG A 357 19.53 12.24 26.51
CA ARG A 357 19.37 13.55 27.18
C ARG A 357 19.84 14.71 26.30
N TYR A 358 21.01 14.58 25.69
CA TYR A 358 21.57 15.61 24.81
C TYR A 358 20.67 15.86 23.59
N LYS A 359 20.23 14.79 22.91
CA LYS A 359 19.31 14.90 21.77
C LYS A 359 17.98 15.54 22.15
N LEU A 360 17.41 15.14 23.29
CA LEU A 360 16.18 15.75 23.80
C LEU A 360 16.37 17.25 24.06
N LEU A 361 17.49 17.64 24.66
CA LEU A 361 17.81 19.04 24.92
C LEU A 361 17.99 19.83 23.62
N GLU A 362 18.75 19.30 22.68
CA GLU A 362 19.00 19.92 21.37
C GLU A 362 17.69 20.22 20.64
N VAL A 363 16.82 19.21 20.52
CA VAL A 363 15.51 19.36 19.87
C VAL A 363 14.61 20.34 20.63
N CYS A 364 14.56 20.26 21.96
CA CYS A 364 13.77 21.20 22.77
C CYS A 364 14.26 22.64 22.63
N ILE A 365 15.58 22.89 22.60
CA ILE A 365 16.13 24.23 22.35
C ILE A 365 15.77 24.72 20.95
N LYS A 366 15.99 23.87 19.92
CA LYS A 366 15.65 24.17 18.51
C LYS A 366 14.18 24.57 18.34
N LEU A 367 13.30 23.94 19.11
CA LEU A 367 11.84 24.15 19.05
C LEU A 367 11.30 25.11 20.12
N HIS A 368 12.17 25.80 20.87
CA HIS A 368 11.79 26.73 21.94
C HIS A 368 10.82 26.11 22.97
N VAL A 369 11.07 24.85 23.35
CA VAL A 369 10.41 24.16 24.45
C VAL A 369 11.20 24.46 25.73
N ASN A 370 10.52 25.04 26.73
CA ASN A 370 11.16 25.42 28.00
C ASN A 370 11.72 24.20 28.73
N THR A 371 13.02 24.19 28.96
CA THR A 371 13.77 23.02 29.46
C THR A 371 14.87 23.41 30.45
N ASN A 372 14.63 24.41 31.29
CA ASN A 372 15.62 24.89 32.27
C ASN A 372 16.23 23.76 33.14
N GLY A 373 15.44 22.76 33.53
CA GLY A 373 15.94 21.61 34.30
C GLY A 373 16.77 20.60 33.49
N LEU A 374 16.52 20.48 32.18
CA LEU A 374 17.28 19.58 31.30
C LEU A 374 18.64 20.19 30.93
N LEU A 375 18.67 21.51 30.69
CA LEU A 375 19.91 22.25 30.41
C LEU A 375 20.91 22.12 31.55
N GLU A 376 20.46 22.29 32.79
CA GLU A 376 21.33 22.21 33.97
C GLU A 376 21.92 20.80 34.15
N LYS A 377 21.11 19.76 33.94
CA LYS A 377 21.57 18.36 34.01
C LYS A 377 22.61 18.04 32.93
N CYS A 378 22.43 18.55 31.72
CA CYS A 378 23.40 18.36 30.64
C CYS A 378 24.72 19.08 30.95
N LYS A 379 24.71 20.28 31.55
CA LYS A 379 25.93 20.98 31.98
C LYS A 379 26.71 20.15 33.01
N VAL A 380 26.05 19.69 34.07
CA VAL A 380 26.67 18.86 35.11
C VAL A 380 27.33 17.61 34.53
N PHE A 381 26.68 16.96 33.55
CA PHE A 381 27.26 15.81 32.87
C PHE A 381 28.51 16.19 32.04
N CYS A 382 28.43 17.25 31.22
CA CYS A 382 29.57 17.73 30.43
C CYS A 382 30.77 18.11 31.31
N GLU A 383 30.54 18.76 32.46
CA GLU A 383 31.56 19.09 33.45
C GLU A 383 32.24 17.82 33.99
N LYS A 384 31.45 16.80 34.39
CA LYS A 384 31.99 15.52 34.86
C LYS A 384 32.85 14.80 33.81
N VAL A 385 32.41 14.79 32.55
CA VAL A 385 33.16 14.16 31.45
C VAL A 385 34.45 14.93 31.18
N LEU A 386 34.40 16.26 31.17
CA LEU A 386 35.57 17.11 30.99
C LEU A 386 36.59 16.88 32.12
N ASP A 387 36.14 16.87 33.37
CA ASP A 387 36.98 16.60 34.54
C ASP A 387 37.62 15.20 34.46
N TYR A 388 36.86 14.19 34.04
CA TYR A 388 37.39 12.85 33.82
C TYR A 388 38.49 12.84 32.73
N CYS A 389 38.22 13.41 31.56
CA CYS A 389 39.20 13.50 30.47
C CYS A 389 40.47 14.26 30.88
N LEU A 390 40.32 15.34 31.64
CA LEU A 390 41.45 16.11 32.18
C LEU A 390 42.24 15.30 33.22
N SER A 391 41.58 14.53 34.09
CA SER A 391 42.23 13.70 35.11
C SER A 391 43.01 12.52 34.51
N VAL A 392 42.53 11.93 33.40
CA VAL A 392 43.21 10.84 32.68
C VAL A 392 44.45 11.36 31.94
N ARG A 393 44.41 12.60 31.41
CA ARG A 393 45.58 13.26 30.80
C ARG A 393 46.68 13.64 31.78
N ILE A 394 46.37 13.77 33.07
CA ILE A 394 47.36 14.10 34.12
C ILE A 394 48.06 12.82 34.66
N LYS A 395 47.50 11.63 34.39
CA LYS A 395 48.04 10.34 34.85
C LYS A 395 48.82 9.54 33.79
N ASN A 396 48.86 10.01 32.55
CA ASN A 396 49.75 9.55 31.48
C ASN A 396 50.79 10.64 31.20
#